data_AF-A0A0G1HRP8-F1
#
_entry.id   AF-A0A0G1HRP8-F1
#
_cell.length_a   1.000
_cell.length_b   1.000
_cell.length_c   1.000
_cell.angle_alpha   90.00
_cell.angle_beta   90.00
_cell.angle_gamma   90.00
#
_symmetry.space_group_name_H-M   'P 1'
#
loop_
_entity.id
_entity.type
_entity.pdbx_description
1 polymer ?
#
loop_
_entity_poly.entity_id
_entity_poly.type
_entity_poly.pdbx_seq_one_letter_code
_entity_poly.pdbx_strand_id
1 'polypeptide(L)'
;MSGVEQLRQSRELVRHQISEFPQILEGEPNTWWKATARLLLGFRQQLQVYPDLEVREYFGTQIEGLFKQLRSASILTPSGRDDFASLADHIIMNFSMEIAASFEQKEFPQKTCFLPLGEMIKNQPDRFKTENRLIKGEECIILRVKHPTQDNWQEIPLPKNRKVWHKGGPARAVLDIVAHAPFSMQENEFPWNDYDALVANSRKNKKAAINIGVDVDGIEYMGENELNFPRYCAGRDTTQNQVCLGSEGLYYSQNALTTAITGHTRIENEYVANKAIYGFDRMTIQGESLAKPRGMMRLIKAVVEGKALSFDYIQLNSLFDLGTHSLFLAKRWSKKDRFPEYLQRMFYLLKQMHQTKDGENDMFDTLERAHSEYPFFDFDSEVRFPIEVVRWKARKLIKQIDREMGWQFSIPTDMEIERVPGDSIPTRISLEGFVLKTDQLNVGRRWNEFMKRSEQRNKTYQAQDLSPYEKIFNQGSSDTDGLGVDNDDLVSFGNDDL
;
A
#
# COMPACT_ATOMS: atom_id res chain seq x y z
N MET A 1 -35.37 11.05 15.50
CA MET A 1 -34.02 11.09 14.90
C MET A 1 -34.17 10.78 13.42
N SER A 2 -33.41 11.44 12.54
CA SER A 2 -33.35 11.04 11.13
C SER A 2 -32.73 9.63 11.04
N GLY A 3 -33.05 8.85 10.01
CA GLY A 3 -32.46 7.52 9.81
C GLY A 3 -30.94 7.55 9.71
N VAL A 4 -30.37 8.65 9.20
CA VAL A 4 -28.92 8.87 9.10
C VAL A 4 -28.26 8.96 10.48
N GLU A 5 -28.87 9.68 11.43
CA GLU A 5 -28.32 9.83 12.78
C GLU A 5 -28.27 8.49 13.54
N GLN A 6 -29.30 7.66 13.34
CA GLN A 6 -29.35 6.32 13.92
C GLN A 6 -28.29 5.38 13.33
N LEU A 7 -28.00 5.49 12.02
CA LEU A 7 -26.93 4.74 11.36
C LEU A 7 -25.54 5.21 11.83
N ARG A 8 -25.35 6.50 12.08
CA ARG A 8 -24.10 7.04 12.66
C ARG A 8 -23.83 6.47 14.05
N GLN A 9 -24.85 6.50 14.92
CA GLN A 9 -24.75 5.89 16.26
C GLN A 9 -24.46 4.39 16.17
N SER A 10 -25.08 3.69 15.22
CA SER A 10 -24.81 2.27 14.99
C SER A 10 -23.37 2.02 14.55
N ARG A 11 -22.81 2.86 13.66
CA ARG A 11 -21.41 2.78 13.22
C ARG A 11 -20.44 3.00 14.39
N GLU A 12 -20.70 3.98 15.25
CA GLU A 12 -19.86 4.23 16.44
C GLU A 12 -19.87 3.06 17.42
N LEU A 13 -21.04 2.48 17.70
CA LEU A 13 -21.13 1.29 18.54
C LEU A 13 -20.35 0.12 17.94
N VAL A 14 -20.45 -0.10 16.62
CA VAL A 14 -19.66 -1.11 15.91
C VAL A 14 -18.17 -0.83 16.07
N ARG A 15 -17.70 0.40 15.79
CA ARG A 15 -16.29 0.82 15.92
C ARG A 15 -15.73 0.48 17.30
N HIS A 16 -16.48 0.79 18.37
CA HIS A 16 -16.07 0.42 19.73
C HIS A 16 -15.87 -1.08 19.90
N GLN A 17 -16.82 -1.91 19.42
CA GLN A 17 -16.70 -3.37 19.54
C GLN A 17 -15.53 -3.93 18.75
N ILE A 18 -15.35 -3.49 17.50
CA ILE A 18 -14.31 -4.05 16.63
C ILE A 18 -12.91 -3.55 17.01
N SER A 19 -12.78 -2.42 17.71
CA SER A 19 -11.51 -1.85 18.16
C SER A 19 -10.74 -2.73 19.16
N GLU A 20 -11.40 -3.68 19.81
CA GLU A 20 -10.77 -4.63 20.75
C GLU A 20 -9.96 -5.72 20.03
N PHE A 21 -10.30 -6.04 18.78
CA PHE A 21 -9.69 -7.17 18.06
C PHE A 21 -8.16 -7.02 17.90
N PRO A 22 -7.60 -5.87 17.50
CA PRO A 22 -6.15 -5.71 17.44
C PRO A 22 -5.46 -5.93 18.79
N GLN A 23 -6.08 -5.54 19.91
CA GLN A 23 -5.53 -5.75 21.25
C GLN A 23 -5.44 -7.23 21.63
N ILE A 24 -6.38 -8.05 21.15
CA ILE A 24 -6.31 -9.50 21.31
C ILE A 24 -5.03 -10.05 20.67
N LEU A 25 -4.64 -9.53 19.50
CA LEU A 25 -3.45 -9.99 18.78
C LEU A 25 -2.13 -9.43 19.33
N GLU A 26 -2.17 -8.38 20.15
CA GLU A 26 -1.02 -7.94 20.94
C GLU A 26 -0.68 -8.93 22.07
N GLY A 27 -1.66 -9.73 22.51
CA GLY A 27 -1.46 -10.81 23.48
C GLY A 27 -0.72 -12.05 22.94
N GLU A 28 -0.60 -13.08 23.77
CA GLU A 28 0.09 -14.33 23.42
C GLU A 28 -0.68 -15.15 22.35
N PRO A 29 0.01 -15.67 21.30
CA PRO A 29 -0.64 -16.35 20.16
C PRO A 29 -1.57 -17.50 20.49
N ASN A 30 -1.24 -18.28 21.52
CA ASN A 30 -2.07 -19.41 21.97
C ASN A 30 -3.44 -18.98 22.55
N THR A 31 -3.63 -17.70 22.85
CA THR A 31 -4.89 -17.15 23.37
C THR A 31 -5.80 -16.56 22.29
N TRP A 32 -5.25 -16.25 21.10
CA TRP A 32 -5.94 -15.45 20.08
C TRP A 32 -7.30 -16.03 19.67
N TRP A 33 -7.40 -17.34 19.43
CA TRP A 33 -8.66 -17.97 19.00
C TRP A 33 -9.75 -17.89 20.06
N LYS A 34 -9.40 -18.20 21.30
CA LYS A 34 -10.35 -18.18 22.43
C LYS A 34 -10.82 -16.75 22.70
N ALA A 35 -9.90 -15.79 22.69
CA ALA A 35 -10.22 -14.39 22.90
C ALA A 35 -11.07 -13.82 21.75
N THR A 36 -10.71 -14.10 20.49
CA THR A 36 -11.48 -13.67 19.31
C THR A 36 -12.88 -14.26 19.33
N ALA A 37 -13.03 -15.55 19.64
CA ALA A 37 -14.34 -16.18 19.75
C ALA A 37 -15.22 -15.53 20.83
N ARG A 38 -14.63 -15.14 21.97
CA ARG A 38 -15.35 -14.40 23.03
C ARG A 38 -15.81 -13.03 22.55
N LEU A 39 -14.93 -12.28 21.88
CA LEU A 39 -15.27 -10.98 21.29
C LEU A 39 -16.46 -11.12 20.33
N LEU A 40 -16.42 -12.10 19.42
CA LEU A 40 -17.51 -12.34 18.46
C LEU A 40 -18.82 -12.75 19.12
N LEU A 41 -18.78 -13.55 20.18
CA LEU A 41 -19.98 -13.91 20.95
C LEU A 41 -20.58 -12.69 21.65
N GLY A 42 -19.74 -11.86 22.28
CA GLY A 42 -20.16 -10.60 22.89
C GLY A 42 -20.77 -9.65 21.86
N PHE A 43 -20.10 -9.47 20.72
CA PHE A 43 -20.59 -8.63 19.65
C PHE A 43 -21.93 -9.15 19.09
N ARG A 44 -22.07 -10.47 18.88
CA ARG A 44 -23.35 -11.08 18.46
C ARG A 44 -24.48 -10.83 19.44
N GLN A 45 -24.22 -10.95 20.75
CA GLN A 45 -25.23 -10.68 21.79
C GLN A 45 -25.66 -9.22 21.78
N GLN A 46 -24.70 -8.30 21.66
CA GLN A 46 -25.01 -6.88 21.56
C GLN A 46 -25.80 -6.58 20.29
N LEU A 47 -25.45 -7.16 19.15
CA LEU A 47 -26.22 -7.01 17.91
C LEU A 47 -27.70 -7.36 18.11
N GLN A 48 -28.08 -8.30 18.99
CA GLN A 48 -29.50 -8.60 19.23
C GLN A 48 -30.30 -7.40 19.75
N VAL A 49 -29.66 -6.51 20.52
CA VAL A 49 -30.27 -5.28 21.05
C VAL A 49 -30.06 -4.06 20.14
N TYR A 50 -29.40 -4.21 18.99
CA TYR A 50 -29.30 -3.11 18.02
C TYR A 50 -30.66 -2.80 17.40
N PRO A 51 -30.99 -1.52 17.23
CA PRO A 51 -32.30 -1.11 16.73
C PRO A 51 -32.44 -1.36 15.21
N ASP A 52 -31.33 -1.41 14.47
CA ASP A 52 -31.34 -1.55 13.01
C ASP A 52 -31.28 -3.04 12.59
N LEU A 53 -32.30 -3.53 11.89
CA LEU A 53 -32.36 -4.92 11.43
C LEU A 53 -31.35 -5.24 10.34
N GLU A 54 -31.11 -4.33 9.40
CA GLU A 54 -30.24 -4.57 8.25
C GLU A 54 -28.77 -4.63 8.69
N VAL A 55 -28.38 -3.76 9.64
CA VAL A 55 -27.05 -3.80 10.27
C VAL A 55 -26.85 -5.14 11.01
N ARG A 56 -27.87 -5.63 11.72
CA ARG A 56 -27.82 -6.91 12.43
C ARG A 56 -27.64 -8.09 11.49
N GLU A 57 -28.39 -8.14 10.39
CA GLU A 57 -28.32 -9.22 9.40
C GLU A 57 -26.97 -9.23 8.67
N TYR A 58 -26.48 -8.04 8.29
CA TYR A 58 -25.17 -7.87 7.66
C TYR A 58 -24.05 -8.44 8.54
N PHE A 59 -23.91 -7.97 9.78
CA PHE A 59 -22.87 -8.46 10.68
C PHE A 59 -23.11 -9.90 11.16
N GLY A 60 -24.36 -10.33 11.27
CA GLY A 60 -24.71 -11.71 11.60
C GLY A 60 -24.08 -12.70 10.62
N THR A 61 -24.16 -12.42 9.33
CA THR A 61 -23.57 -13.25 8.27
C THR A 61 -22.05 -13.26 8.35
N GLN A 62 -21.41 -12.11 8.56
CA GLN A 62 -19.95 -12.01 8.67
C GLN A 62 -19.41 -12.76 9.89
N ILE A 63 -20.09 -12.65 11.04
CA ILE A 63 -19.72 -13.36 12.28
C ILE A 63 -19.79 -14.87 12.09
N GLU A 64 -20.83 -15.37 11.41
CA GLU A 64 -20.97 -16.81 11.12
C GLU A 64 -19.88 -17.33 10.20
N GLY A 65 -19.52 -16.57 9.15
CA GLY A 65 -18.38 -16.86 8.28
C GLY A 65 -17.07 -16.97 9.07
N LEU A 66 -16.78 -16.00 9.92
CA LEU A 66 -15.57 -15.99 10.74
C LEU A 66 -15.55 -17.15 11.76
N PHE A 67 -16.67 -17.50 12.39
CA PHE A 67 -16.74 -18.68 13.25
C PHE A 67 -16.42 -19.98 12.52
N LYS A 68 -16.87 -20.12 11.26
CA LYS A 68 -16.54 -21.30 10.43
C LYS A 68 -15.03 -21.40 10.22
N GLN A 69 -14.38 -20.28 9.88
CA GLN A 69 -12.92 -20.23 9.68
C GLN A 69 -12.16 -20.55 10.99
N LEU A 70 -12.57 -19.95 12.12
CA LEU A 70 -11.96 -20.21 13.43
C LEU A 70 -12.08 -21.68 13.86
N ARG A 71 -13.24 -22.32 13.60
CA ARG A 71 -13.42 -23.76 13.88
C ARG A 71 -12.48 -24.62 13.04
N SER A 72 -12.38 -24.35 11.74
CA SER A 72 -11.44 -25.05 10.85
C SER A 72 -9.99 -24.88 11.30
N ALA A 73 -9.63 -23.68 11.75
CA ALA A 73 -8.29 -23.38 12.26
C ALA A 73 -7.99 -24.07 13.61
N SER A 74 -8.98 -24.21 14.50
CA SER A 74 -8.80 -24.83 15.82
C SER A 74 -8.47 -26.33 15.79
N ILE A 75 -8.70 -26.98 14.64
CA ILE A 75 -8.36 -28.39 14.41
C ILE A 75 -6.86 -28.55 14.07
N LEU A 76 -6.22 -27.48 13.59
CA LEU A 76 -4.79 -27.46 13.32
C LEU A 76 -4.05 -27.23 14.65
N THR A 77 -2.99 -27.99 14.90
CA THR A 77 -2.11 -27.82 16.06
C THR A 77 -0.84 -27.11 15.58
N PRO A 78 -0.73 -25.77 15.71
CA PRO A 78 0.48 -25.07 15.28
C PRO A 78 1.66 -25.50 16.16
N SER A 79 2.82 -25.72 15.56
CA SER A 79 4.00 -26.24 16.27
C SER A 79 4.88 -25.13 16.90
N GLY A 80 4.56 -23.86 16.63
CA GLY A 80 5.28 -22.70 17.16
C GLY A 80 4.59 -21.36 16.85
N ARG A 81 5.18 -20.25 17.33
CA ARG A 81 4.65 -18.89 17.17
C ARG A 81 4.46 -18.48 15.69
N ASP A 82 5.39 -18.85 14.81
CA ASP A 82 5.32 -18.51 13.39
C ASP A 82 4.23 -19.28 12.64
N ASP A 83 3.92 -20.50 13.07
CA ASP A 83 2.79 -21.27 12.53
C ASP A 83 1.46 -20.63 12.95
N PHE A 84 1.37 -20.15 14.20
CA PHE A 84 0.21 -19.39 14.67
C PHE A 84 0.05 -18.08 13.86
N ALA A 85 1.13 -17.35 13.64
CA ALA A 85 1.10 -16.12 12.85
C ALA A 85 0.68 -16.40 11.40
N SER A 86 1.22 -17.44 10.77
CA SER A 86 0.84 -17.83 9.40
C SER A 86 -0.63 -18.22 9.29
N LEU A 87 -1.17 -18.94 10.29
CA LEU A 87 -2.58 -19.30 10.33
C LEU A 87 -3.48 -18.09 10.56
N ALA A 88 -3.08 -17.16 11.43
CA ALA A 88 -3.79 -15.91 11.66
C ALA A 88 -3.79 -14.99 10.44
N ASP A 89 -2.65 -14.87 9.77
CA ASP A 89 -2.55 -14.17 8.51
C ASP A 89 -3.55 -14.71 7.49
N HIS A 90 -3.60 -16.04 7.34
CA HIS A 90 -4.52 -16.70 6.43
C HIS A 90 -6.00 -16.41 6.76
N ILE A 91 -6.40 -16.51 8.02
CA ILE A 91 -7.79 -16.24 8.45
C ILE A 91 -8.14 -14.77 8.21
N ILE A 92 -7.27 -13.83 8.60
CA ILE A 92 -7.50 -12.40 8.41
C ILE A 92 -7.66 -12.07 6.92
N MET A 93 -6.78 -12.59 6.07
CA MET A 93 -6.83 -12.35 4.62
C MET A 93 -8.06 -13.01 3.97
N ASN A 94 -8.41 -14.23 4.34
CA ASN A 94 -9.61 -14.90 3.82
C ASN A 94 -10.88 -14.13 4.21
N PHE A 95 -11.01 -13.78 5.49
CA PHE A 95 -12.15 -13.01 5.96
C PHE A 95 -12.23 -11.63 5.31
N SER A 96 -11.10 -10.91 5.19
CA SER A 96 -11.02 -9.66 4.43
C SER A 96 -11.54 -9.82 3.00
N MET A 97 -11.12 -10.87 2.29
CA MET A 97 -11.58 -11.14 0.93
C MET A 97 -13.06 -11.49 0.86
N GLU A 98 -13.58 -12.27 1.81
CA GLU A 98 -14.99 -12.63 1.90
C GLU A 98 -15.89 -11.40 2.06
N ILE A 99 -15.54 -10.47 2.94
CA ILE A 99 -16.33 -9.24 3.13
C ILE A 99 -16.22 -8.33 1.89
N ALA A 100 -15.03 -8.25 1.29
CA ALA A 100 -14.78 -7.40 0.14
C ALA A 100 -15.43 -7.87 -1.16
N ALA A 101 -15.74 -9.17 -1.28
CA ALA A 101 -16.25 -9.76 -2.50
C ALA A 101 -17.56 -9.12 -3.00
N SER A 102 -18.40 -8.60 -2.10
CA SER A 102 -19.66 -7.94 -2.48
C SER A 102 -19.47 -6.54 -3.08
N PHE A 103 -18.30 -5.92 -2.88
CA PHE A 103 -18.00 -4.56 -3.32
C PHE A 103 -17.07 -4.52 -4.55
N GLU A 104 -16.46 -5.67 -4.90
CA GLU A 104 -15.58 -5.78 -6.07
C GLU A 104 -16.39 -5.72 -7.37
N GLN A 105 -15.90 -4.93 -8.33
CA GLN A 105 -16.51 -4.87 -9.66
C GLN A 105 -16.30 -6.19 -10.39
N LYS A 106 -17.32 -6.63 -11.14
CA LYS A 106 -17.26 -7.89 -11.89
C LYS A 106 -16.45 -7.81 -13.18
N GLU A 107 -16.31 -6.60 -13.73
CA GLU A 107 -15.60 -6.34 -14.97
C GLU A 107 -14.53 -5.28 -14.74
N PHE A 108 -13.34 -5.55 -15.27
CA PHE A 108 -12.17 -4.70 -15.17
C PHE A 108 -11.93 -4.07 -16.55
N PRO A 109 -12.18 -2.77 -16.74
CA PRO A 109 -12.17 -2.14 -18.07
C PRO A 109 -10.76 -1.95 -18.65
N GLN A 110 -9.71 -2.30 -17.91
CA GLN A 110 -8.33 -2.04 -18.33
C GLN A 110 -7.95 -2.86 -19.56
N LYS A 111 -7.60 -2.16 -20.64
CA LYS A 111 -7.02 -2.78 -21.83
C LYS A 111 -5.62 -3.30 -21.51
N THR A 112 -5.47 -4.62 -21.48
CA THR A 112 -4.19 -5.31 -21.25
C THR A 112 -3.51 -5.72 -22.55
N CYS A 113 -2.20 -5.84 -22.51
CA CYS A 113 -1.33 -6.17 -23.62
C CYS A 113 -0.29 -7.20 -23.16
N PHE A 114 0.25 -7.95 -24.12
CA PHE A 114 1.28 -8.96 -23.90
C PHE A 114 2.34 -8.88 -24.99
N LEU A 115 3.61 -8.82 -24.60
CA LEU A 115 4.76 -8.89 -25.50
C LEU A 115 5.54 -10.19 -25.20
N PRO A 116 5.53 -11.18 -26.10
CA PRO A 116 6.27 -12.42 -25.92
C PRO A 116 7.77 -12.17 -25.73
N LEU A 117 8.41 -12.95 -24.85
CA LEU A 117 9.83 -12.78 -24.51
C LEU A 117 10.75 -12.85 -25.75
N GLY A 118 10.47 -13.78 -26.66
CA GLY A 118 11.24 -13.93 -27.91
C GLY A 118 11.13 -12.73 -28.84
N GLU A 119 9.95 -12.09 -28.90
CA GLU A 119 9.74 -10.88 -29.70
C GLU A 119 10.47 -9.68 -29.08
N MET A 120 10.40 -9.55 -27.75
CA MET A 120 11.12 -8.52 -27.00
C MET A 120 12.64 -8.54 -27.27
N ILE A 121 13.25 -9.73 -27.24
CA ILE A 121 14.68 -9.91 -27.50
C ILE A 121 15.01 -9.63 -28.97
N LYS A 122 14.17 -10.10 -29.90
CA LYS A 122 14.36 -9.86 -31.34
C LYS A 122 14.32 -8.37 -31.68
N ASN A 123 13.43 -7.62 -31.04
CA ASN A 123 13.26 -6.20 -31.31
C ASN A 123 14.35 -5.34 -30.67
N GLN A 124 14.95 -5.78 -29.55
CA GLN A 124 16.01 -5.05 -28.85
C GLN A 124 17.16 -5.96 -28.35
N PRO A 125 17.93 -6.59 -29.27
CA PRO A 125 18.96 -7.58 -28.92
C PRO A 125 20.15 -6.99 -28.16
N ASP A 126 20.38 -5.69 -28.28
CA ASP A 126 21.45 -4.98 -27.56
C ASP A 126 21.05 -4.64 -26.11
N ARG A 127 19.77 -4.76 -25.78
CA ARG A 127 19.22 -4.45 -24.46
C ARG A 127 18.83 -5.70 -23.68
N PHE A 128 18.42 -6.76 -24.37
CA PHE A 128 17.95 -7.99 -23.77
C PHE A 128 18.68 -9.22 -24.29
N LYS A 129 19.08 -10.10 -23.38
CA LYS A 129 19.59 -11.44 -23.70
C LYS A 129 18.93 -12.47 -22.80
N THR A 130 18.86 -13.71 -23.24
CA THR A 130 18.35 -14.80 -22.41
C THR A 130 19.27 -16.00 -22.41
N GLU A 131 19.29 -16.70 -21.29
CA GLU A 131 19.89 -18.01 -21.15
C GLU A 131 19.01 -18.91 -20.26
N ASN A 132 19.21 -20.21 -20.34
CA ASN A 132 18.53 -21.17 -19.47
C ASN A 132 19.45 -21.53 -18.31
N ARG A 133 18.93 -21.49 -17.08
CA ARG A 133 19.70 -21.81 -15.87
C ARG A 133 18.82 -22.52 -14.85
N LEU A 134 19.39 -23.46 -14.10
CA LEU A 134 18.74 -24.11 -12.96
C LEU A 134 19.10 -23.34 -11.68
N ILE A 135 18.12 -22.80 -10.96
CA ILE A 135 18.32 -22.06 -9.70
C ILE A 135 17.64 -22.83 -8.57
N LYS A 136 18.41 -23.34 -7.61
CA LYS A 136 17.90 -24.11 -6.46
C LYS A 136 16.89 -25.22 -6.86
N GLY A 137 17.16 -25.88 -8.00
CA GLY A 137 16.30 -26.93 -8.56
C GLY A 137 15.08 -26.46 -9.37
N GLU A 138 14.93 -25.15 -9.61
CA GLU A 138 13.89 -24.58 -10.46
C GLU A 138 14.46 -24.19 -11.83
N GLU A 139 13.87 -24.70 -12.91
CA GLU A 139 14.28 -24.36 -14.28
C GLU A 139 13.85 -22.93 -14.60
N CYS A 140 14.81 -22.07 -14.92
CA CYS A 140 14.56 -20.65 -15.17
C CYS A 140 15.06 -20.23 -16.56
N ILE A 141 14.38 -19.24 -17.15
CA ILE A 141 14.96 -18.35 -18.15
C ILE A 141 15.58 -17.19 -17.38
N ILE A 142 16.85 -16.90 -17.60
CA ILE A 142 17.49 -15.71 -17.06
C ILE A 142 17.39 -14.63 -18.11
N LEU A 143 16.54 -13.62 -17.88
CA LEU A 143 16.51 -12.42 -18.70
C LEU A 143 17.62 -11.48 -18.23
N ARG A 144 18.62 -11.27 -19.06
CA ARG A 144 19.67 -10.28 -18.84
C ARG A 144 19.24 -8.97 -19.47
N VAL A 145 19.22 -7.91 -18.68
CA VAL A 145 18.87 -6.55 -19.12
C VAL A 145 20.09 -5.66 -18.99
N LYS A 146 20.43 -4.95 -20.07
CA LYS A 146 21.54 -4.01 -20.08
C LYS A 146 21.12 -2.69 -19.43
N HIS A 147 21.93 -2.15 -18.52
CA HIS A 147 21.71 -0.82 -17.97
C HIS A 147 21.72 0.23 -19.09
N PRO A 148 20.87 1.26 -19.02
CA PRO A 148 20.74 2.23 -20.09
C PRO A 148 22.02 3.01 -20.41
N THR A 149 22.80 3.36 -19.37
CA THR A 149 23.97 4.25 -19.46
C THR A 149 25.28 3.59 -19.02
N GLN A 150 25.24 2.38 -18.47
CA GLN A 150 26.41 1.66 -17.95
C GLN A 150 26.57 0.35 -18.72
N ASP A 151 27.80 -0.13 -18.91
CA ASP A 151 28.05 -1.39 -19.61
C ASP A 151 27.97 -2.60 -18.67
N ASN A 152 26.92 -2.65 -17.86
CA ASN A 152 26.60 -3.77 -16.97
C ASN A 152 25.25 -4.40 -17.33
N TRP A 153 25.14 -5.69 -17.03
CA TRP A 153 23.94 -6.50 -17.25
C TRP A 153 23.42 -6.96 -15.90
N GLN A 154 22.11 -6.83 -15.68
CA GLN A 154 21.44 -7.39 -14.51
C GLN A 154 20.53 -8.53 -14.93
N GLU A 155 20.40 -9.52 -14.05
CA GLU A 155 19.76 -10.80 -14.35
C GLU A 155 18.43 -10.90 -13.62
N ILE A 156 17.35 -11.14 -14.35
CA ILE A 156 16.03 -11.43 -13.77
C ILE A 156 15.73 -12.92 -13.97
N PRO A 157 15.66 -13.72 -12.89
CA PRO A 157 15.32 -15.13 -12.99
C PRO A 157 13.80 -15.34 -13.21
N LEU A 158 13.41 -15.99 -14.30
CA LEU A 158 12.02 -16.24 -14.68
C LEU A 158 11.72 -17.76 -14.67
N PRO A 159 11.03 -18.29 -13.65
CA PRO A 159 10.82 -19.73 -13.51
C PRO A 159 9.85 -20.25 -14.59
N LYS A 160 10.26 -21.31 -15.29
CA LYS A 160 9.49 -21.92 -16.38
C LYS A 160 8.36 -22.78 -15.86
N ASN A 161 7.25 -22.84 -16.61
CA ASN A 161 6.10 -23.69 -16.27
C ASN A 161 5.54 -23.41 -14.86
N ARG A 162 5.77 -22.19 -14.35
CA ARG A 162 5.24 -21.69 -13.09
C ARG A 162 4.37 -20.48 -13.35
N LYS A 163 3.35 -20.31 -12.52
CA LYS A 163 2.50 -19.12 -12.52
C LYS A 163 3.06 -18.11 -11.54
N VAL A 164 4.23 -17.57 -11.89
CA VAL A 164 5.01 -16.60 -11.10
C VAL A 164 5.43 -15.47 -12.05
N TRP A 165 4.99 -14.25 -11.76
CA TRP A 165 5.37 -13.05 -12.52
C TRP A 165 6.05 -12.05 -11.60
N HIS A 166 7.21 -11.54 -11.99
CA HIS A 166 7.82 -10.40 -11.29
C HIS A 166 6.92 -9.17 -11.45
N LYS A 167 6.81 -8.39 -10.37
CA LYS A 167 6.14 -7.08 -10.33
C LYS A 167 7.13 -6.00 -9.90
N GLY A 168 6.75 -4.74 -10.06
CA GLY A 168 7.56 -3.62 -9.57
C GLY A 168 8.79 -3.34 -10.43
N GLY A 169 9.93 -3.06 -9.80
CA GLY A 169 11.12 -2.48 -10.45
C GLY A 169 11.61 -3.22 -11.70
N PRO A 170 11.85 -4.55 -11.64
CA PRO A 170 12.31 -5.31 -12.80
C PRO A 170 11.33 -5.27 -13.98
N ALA A 171 10.04 -5.46 -13.72
CA ALA A 171 9.01 -5.46 -14.76
C ALA A 171 8.81 -4.05 -15.37
N ARG A 172 8.85 -2.99 -14.54
CA ARG A 172 8.79 -1.59 -14.99
C ARG A 172 9.99 -1.23 -15.87
N ALA A 173 11.21 -1.54 -15.43
CA ALA A 173 12.42 -1.25 -16.18
C ALA A 173 12.42 -1.89 -17.57
N VAL A 174 11.94 -3.14 -17.67
CA VAL A 174 11.78 -3.83 -18.97
C VAL A 174 10.76 -3.10 -19.85
N LEU A 175 9.61 -2.69 -19.30
CA LEU A 175 8.62 -1.91 -20.05
C LEU A 175 9.16 -0.56 -20.50
N ASP A 176 9.87 0.16 -19.64
CA ASP A 176 10.46 1.48 -19.96
C ASP A 176 11.47 1.39 -21.09
N ILE A 177 12.29 0.33 -21.12
CA ILE A 177 13.25 0.06 -22.19
C ILE A 177 12.51 -0.28 -23.50
N VAL A 178 11.50 -1.16 -23.43
CA VAL A 178 10.67 -1.55 -24.60
C VAL A 178 9.92 -0.35 -25.18
N ALA A 179 9.42 0.54 -24.32
CA ALA A 179 8.66 1.72 -24.68
C ALA A 179 9.52 2.92 -25.11
N HIS A 180 10.85 2.79 -25.07
CA HIS A 180 11.80 3.88 -25.31
C HIS A 180 11.55 5.10 -24.39
N ALA A 181 11.25 4.85 -23.12
CA ALA A 181 11.09 5.88 -22.10
C ALA A 181 12.33 6.79 -22.00
N PRO A 182 12.22 8.01 -21.45
CA PRO A 182 13.38 8.86 -21.17
C PRO A 182 14.48 8.11 -20.38
N PHE A 183 15.75 8.30 -20.75
CA PHE A 183 16.87 7.58 -20.11
C PHE A 183 16.90 7.73 -18.59
N SER A 184 16.54 8.91 -18.08
CA SER A 184 16.45 9.17 -16.65
C SER A 184 15.44 8.26 -15.94
N MET A 185 14.35 7.84 -16.61
CA MET A 185 13.41 6.88 -16.03
C MET A 185 13.94 5.45 -16.11
N GLN A 186 14.53 5.07 -17.25
CA GLN A 186 15.09 3.72 -17.45
C GLN A 186 16.17 3.38 -16.41
N GLU A 187 16.96 4.35 -15.97
CA GLU A 187 18.10 4.10 -15.06
C GLU A 187 17.69 4.04 -13.58
N ASN A 188 16.60 4.70 -13.16
CA ASN A 188 16.25 4.85 -11.74
C ASN A 188 15.79 3.55 -11.05
N GLU A 189 15.51 2.49 -11.80
CA GLU A 189 15.21 1.16 -11.23
C GLU A 189 16.47 0.34 -10.97
N PHE A 190 17.64 0.74 -11.47
CA PHE A 190 18.88 -0.02 -11.33
C PHE A 190 19.76 0.49 -10.16
N PRO A 191 20.49 -0.41 -9.46
CA PRO A 191 20.32 -1.86 -9.48
C PRO A 191 19.04 -2.31 -8.78
N TRP A 192 18.49 -3.44 -9.22
CA TRP A 192 17.40 -4.08 -8.48
C TRP A 192 18.01 -4.82 -7.29
N ASN A 193 17.68 -4.34 -6.09
CA ASN A 193 18.10 -5.00 -4.85
C ASN A 193 17.09 -6.06 -4.41
N ASP A 194 15.82 -5.89 -4.76
CA ASP A 194 14.73 -6.74 -4.26
C ASP A 194 13.87 -7.25 -5.43
N TYR A 195 13.38 -8.49 -5.31
CA TYR A 195 12.42 -9.08 -6.23
C TYR A 195 11.06 -9.24 -5.55
N ASP A 196 10.05 -8.74 -6.22
CA ASP A 196 8.66 -8.89 -5.85
C ASP A 196 7.94 -9.74 -6.90
N ALA A 197 7.01 -10.61 -6.49
CA ALA A 197 6.27 -11.45 -7.44
C ALA A 197 4.78 -11.58 -7.15
N LEU A 198 4.02 -11.76 -8.22
CA LEU A 198 2.65 -12.23 -8.23
C LEU A 198 2.65 -13.75 -8.46
N VAL A 199 1.95 -14.51 -7.62
CA VAL A 199 1.89 -15.98 -7.71
C VAL A 199 0.45 -16.49 -7.66
N ALA A 200 0.14 -17.50 -8.48
CA ALA A 200 -1.12 -18.22 -8.32
C ALA A 200 -1.06 -19.09 -7.05
N ASN A 201 -2.17 -19.20 -6.32
CA ASN A 201 -2.23 -19.78 -4.97
C ASN A 201 -1.94 -21.29 -4.91
N SER A 202 -0.67 -21.65 -5.07
CA SER A 202 -0.17 -23.01 -4.91
C SER A 202 1.17 -23.03 -4.21
N ARG A 203 1.39 -24.07 -3.39
CA ARG A 203 2.66 -24.29 -2.68
C ARG A 203 3.85 -24.41 -3.64
N LYS A 204 3.62 -24.93 -4.85
CA LYS A 204 4.66 -25.07 -5.89
C LYS A 204 5.08 -23.69 -6.43
N ASN A 205 4.13 -22.81 -6.73
CA ASN A 205 4.44 -21.45 -7.22
C ASN A 205 5.13 -20.60 -6.14
N LYS A 206 4.65 -20.66 -4.88
CA LYS A 206 5.30 -19.99 -3.75
C LYS A 206 6.76 -20.45 -3.60
N LYS A 207 6.99 -21.76 -3.63
CA LYS A 207 8.35 -22.31 -3.54
C LYS A 207 9.24 -21.85 -4.69
N ALA A 208 8.71 -21.81 -5.91
CA ALA A 208 9.46 -21.32 -7.07
C ALA A 208 9.85 -19.84 -6.92
N ALA A 209 8.93 -18.97 -6.46
CA ALA A 209 9.22 -17.55 -6.19
C ALA A 209 10.34 -17.37 -5.13
N ILE A 210 10.27 -18.11 -4.02
CA ILE A 210 11.32 -18.07 -2.99
C ILE A 210 12.66 -18.58 -3.55
N ASN A 211 12.64 -19.63 -4.37
CA ASN A 211 13.84 -20.21 -4.96
C ASN A 211 14.60 -19.23 -5.86
N ILE A 212 13.88 -18.35 -6.56
CA ILE A 212 14.46 -17.33 -7.44
C ILE A 212 14.83 -16.03 -6.72
N GLY A 213 14.69 -15.97 -5.38
CA GLY A 213 15.10 -14.82 -4.56
C GLY A 213 14.02 -13.77 -4.31
N VAL A 214 12.73 -14.13 -4.42
CA VAL A 214 11.62 -13.25 -3.98
C VAL A 214 11.43 -13.42 -2.48
N ASP A 215 11.38 -12.31 -1.75
CA ASP A 215 11.11 -12.30 -0.31
C ASP A 215 9.69 -12.74 0.00
N VAL A 216 9.48 -13.35 1.16
CA VAL A 216 8.18 -13.97 1.51
C VAL A 216 7.06 -12.93 1.58
N ASP A 217 7.36 -11.70 1.99
CA ASP A 217 6.47 -10.54 2.04
C ASP A 217 6.32 -9.84 0.67
N GLY A 218 7.30 -10.00 -0.23
CA GLY A 218 7.24 -9.58 -1.63
C GLY A 218 6.31 -10.44 -2.51
N ILE A 219 5.84 -11.59 -2.00
CA ILE A 219 4.91 -12.50 -2.68
C ILE A 219 3.46 -12.05 -2.49
N GLU A 220 2.83 -11.70 -3.60
CA GLU A 220 1.39 -11.42 -3.67
C GLU A 220 0.63 -12.60 -4.31
N TYR A 221 -0.40 -13.11 -3.64
CA TYR A 221 -1.24 -14.18 -4.18
C TYR A 221 -2.37 -13.61 -5.04
N MET A 222 -2.57 -14.23 -6.21
CA MET A 222 -3.66 -13.87 -7.10
C MET A 222 -4.22 -15.06 -7.85
N GLY A 223 -5.52 -15.29 -7.65
CA GLY A 223 -6.24 -16.43 -8.21
C GLY A 223 -5.85 -17.76 -7.56
N GLU A 224 -6.77 -18.72 -7.60
CA GLU A 224 -6.53 -20.05 -7.03
C GLU A 224 -5.58 -20.87 -7.92
N ASN A 225 -5.83 -20.88 -9.23
CA ASN A 225 -5.09 -21.71 -10.18
C ASN A 225 -4.35 -20.90 -11.25
N GLU A 226 -4.82 -19.70 -11.57
CA GLU A 226 -4.28 -18.85 -12.63
C GLU A 226 -4.13 -17.41 -12.18
N LEU A 227 -3.16 -16.73 -12.80
CA LEU A 227 -2.95 -15.30 -12.62
C LEU A 227 -3.93 -14.52 -13.50
N ASN A 228 -4.62 -13.54 -12.90
CA ASN A 228 -5.56 -12.67 -13.61
C ASN A 228 -4.95 -11.27 -13.75
N PHE A 229 -4.32 -11.02 -14.90
CA PHE A 229 -3.62 -9.75 -15.14
C PHE A 229 -4.53 -8.50 -15.21
N PRO A 230 -5.74 -8.55 -15.83
CA PRO A 230 -6.68 -7.43 -15.73
C PRO A 230 -7.05 -7.06 -14.29
N ARG A 231 -7.39 -8.06 -13.46
CA ARG A 231 -7.67 -7.86 -12.03
C ARG A 231 -6.46 -7.31 -11.28
N TYR A 232 -5.26 -7.79 -11.62
CA TYR A 232 -4.01 -7.23 -11.08
C TYR A 232 -3.87 -5.74 -11.35
N CYS A 233 -4.12 -5.32 -12.60
CA CYS A 233 -4.01 -3.93 -13.04
C CYS A 233 -5.02 -3.04 -12.31
N ALA A 234 -6.26 -3.50 -12.15
CA ALA A 234 -7.33 -2.78 -11.45
C ALA A 234 -6.96 -2.49 -9.98
N GLY A 235 -6.35 -3.45 -9.29
CA GLY A 235 -5.95 -3.33 -7.89
C GLY A 235 -4.53 -2.77 -7.68
N ARG A 236 -3.90 -2.17 -8.70
CA ARG A 236 -2.65 -1.43 -8.50
C ARG A 236 -2.95 -0.10 -7.82
N ASP A 237 -1.90 0.65 -7.54
CA ASP A 237 -1.98 1.97 -6.93
C ASP A 237 -1.72 3.08 -7.95
N THR A 238 -0.78 2.85 -8.86
CA THR A 238 -0.41 3.80 -9.91
C THR A 238 -0.30 3.12 -11.27
N THR A 239 -0.55 3.86 -12.35
CA THR A 239 -0.51 3.38 -13.74
C THR A 239 0.79 2.67 -14.09
N GLN A 240 1.93 3.21 -13.64
CA GLN A 240 3.27 2.63 -13.89
C GLN A 240 3.44 1.22 -13.29
N ASN A 241 2.65 0.84 -12.28
CA ASN A 241 2.73 -0.46 -11.63
C ASN A 241 1.89 -1.54 -12.31
N GLN A 242 1.13 -1.20 -13.36
CA GLN A 242 0.27 -2.12 -14.10
C GLN A 242 1.09 -2.93 -15.12
N VAL A 243 2.14 -3.60 -14.65
CA VAL A 243 3.09 -4.38 -15.45
C VAL A 243 3.62 -5.58 -14.67
N CYS A 244 3.74 -6.72 -15.35
CA CYS A 244 4.26 -7.97 -14.82
C CYS A 244 5.18 -8.64 -15.84
N LEU A 245 6.22 -9.34 -15.37
CA LEU A 245 7.17 -10.06 -16.23
C LEU A 245 7.20 -11.54 -15.85
N GLY A 246 6.83 -12.41 -16.79
CA GLY A 246 6.89 -13.86 -16.67
C GLY A 246 7.90 -14.49 -17.64
N SER A 247 8.12 -15.80 -17.49
CA SER A 247 8.97 -16.58 -18.40
C SER A 247 8.49 -16.56 -19.86
N GLU A 248 7.22 -16.28 -20.07
CA GLU A 248 6.57 -16.18 -21.37
C GLU A 248 6.72 -14.79 -22.01
N GLY A 249 6.92 -13.73 -21.23
CA GLY A 249 6.96 -12.36 -21.72
C GLY A 249 6.46 -11.31 -20.73
N LEU A 250 6.28 -10.10 -21.25
CA LEU A 250 5.87 -8.91 -20.51
C LEU A 250 4.37 -8.66 -20.66
N TYR A 251 3.67 -8.60 -19.55
CA TYR A 251 2.26 -8.19 -19.45
C TYR A 251 2.20 -6.74 -18.99
N TYR A 252 1.42 -5.90 -19.66
CA TYR A 252 1.26 -4.49 -19.28
C TYR A 252 -0.11 -3.96 -19.67
N SER A 253 -0.61 -2.94 -18.97
CA SER A 253 -1.79 -2.20 -19.40
C SER A 253 -1.43 -1.12 -20.43
N GLN A 254 -2.41 -0.68 -21.21
CA GLN A 254 -2.24 0.49 -22.09
C GLN A 254 -1.86 1.76 -21.29
N ASN A 255 -2.35 1.88 -20.05
CA ASN A 255 -2.02 2.99 -19.16
C ASN A 255 -0.56 2.93 -18.68
N ALA A 256 -0.04 1.74 -18.37
CA ALA A 256 1.37 1.55 -18.05
C ALA A 256 2.26 1.92 -19.23
N LEU A 257 1.93 1.48 -20.44
CA LEU A 257 2.67 1.85 -21.66
C LEU A 257 2.66 3.38 -21.88
N THR A 258 1.50 4.01 -21.72
CA THR A 258 1.37 5.48 -21.85
C THR A 258 2.22 6.19 -20.80
N THR A 259 2.27 5.65 -19.58
CA THR A 259 3.10 6.20 -18.49
C THR A 259 4.59 6.06 -18.81
N ALA A 260 5.04 4.90 -19.31
CA ALA A 260 6.42 4.68 -19.71
C ALA A 260 6.86 5.66 -20.83
N ILE A 261 6.00 5.88 -21.83
CA ILE A 261 6.29 6.80 -22.95
C ILE A 261 6.33 8.26 -22.48
N THR A 262 5.36 8.68 -21.66
CA THR A 262 5.15 10.11 -21.34
C THR A 262 5.82 10.56 -20.05
N GLY A 263 6.21 9.61 -19.19
CA GLY A 263 6.61 9.88 -17.81
C GLY A 263 5.48 10.43 -16.93
N HIS A 264 4.22 10.36 -17.37
CA HIS A 264 3.09 10.88 -16.63
C HIS A 264 2.33 9.76 -15.92
N THR A 265 2.36 9.76 -14.58
CA THR A 265 1.75 8.72 -13.74
C THR A 265 0.47 9.20 -13.07
N ARG A 266 -0.47 8.27 -12.85
CA ARG A 266 -1.77 8.56 -12.22
C ARG A 266 -2.11 7.49 -11.21
N ILE A 267 -2.98 7.81 -10.26
CA ILE A 267 -3.54 6.82 -9.33
C ILE A 267 -4.53 5.96 -10.10
N GLU A 268 -4.35 4.65 -10.08
CA GLU A 268 -5.28 3.67 -10.66
C GLU A 268 -5.45 2.59 -9.61
N ASN A 269 -6.51 2.68 -8.79
CA ASN A 269 -6.77 1.75 -7.69
C ASN A 269 -8.29 1.57 -7.53
N GLU A 270 -8.84 0.59 -8.24
CA GLU A 270 -10.24 0.15 -8.12
C GLU A 270 -10.41 -0.83 -6.94
N TYR A 271 -11.65 -0.99 -6.47
CA TYR A 271 -11.97 -1.94 -5.41
C TYR A 271 -11.77 -3.39 -5.84
N VAL A 272 -10.66 -4.00 -5.40
CA VAL A 272 -10.33 -5.42 -5.63
C VAL A 272 -10.22 -6.14 -4.29
N ALA A 273 -10.94 -7.26 -4.11
CA ALA A 273 -11.09 -7.88 -2.80
C ALA A 273 -9.78 -8.35 -2.16
N ASN A 274 -8.83 -8.86 -2.95
CA ASN A 274 -7.51 -9.28 -2.43
C ASN A 274 -6.59 -8.11 -2.02
N LYS A 275 -7.03 -6.87 -2.26
CA LYS A 275 -6.36 -5.63 -1.86
C LYS A 275 -7.17 -4.77 -0.90
N ALA A 276 -8.43 -5.11 -0.65
CA ALA A 276 -9.35 -4.35 0.19
C ALA A 276 -8.79 -4.02 1.57
N ILE A 277 -8.07 -4.94 2.21
CA ILE A 277 -7.44 -4.71 3.51
C ILE A 277 -6.46 -3.54 3.49
N TYR A 278 -5.86 -3.23 2.35
CA TYR A 278 -4.91 -2.13 2.19
C TYR A 278 -5.56 -0.80 1.82
N GLY A 279 -6.88 -0.75 1.62
CA GLY A 279 -7.61 0.48 1.30
C GLY A 279 -7.43 0.99 -0.13
N PHE A 280 -7.99 2.18 -0.37
CA PHE A 280 -8.09 2.83 -1.69
C PHE A 280 -7.40 4.17 -1.66
N ASP A 281 -6.69 4.49 -2.75
CA ASP A 281 -5.95 5.74 -2.89
C ASP A 281 -6.80 6.91 -3.37
N ARG A 282 -8.09 6.68 -3.63
CA ARG A 282 -9.05 7.68 -4.08
C ARG A 282 -10.25 7.77 -3.15
N MET A 283 -10.89 8.92 -3.16
CA MET A 283 -12.20 9.17 -2.56
C MET A 283 -13.03 10.03 -3.51
N THR A 284 -14.34 9.92 -3.42
CA THR A 284 -15.26 10.77 -4.18
C THR A 284 -15.97 11.71 -3.23
N ILE A 285 -15.80 13.01 -3.41
CA ILE A 285 -16.46 14.04 -2.59
C ILE A 285 -17.12 15.04 -3.53
N GLN A 286 -18.42 15.27 -3.35
CA GLN A 286 -19.24 16.15 -4.20
C GLN A 286 -19.10 15.85 -5.71
N GLY A 287 -18.95 14.57 -6.08
CA GLY A 287 -18.79 14.12 -7.46
C GLY A 287 -17.35 14.19 -8.01
N GLU A 288 -16.41 14.79 -7.28
CA GLU A 288 -15.00 14.89 -7.67
C GLU A 288 -14.20 13.70 -7.15
N SER A 289 -13.37 13.11 -8.01
CA SER A 289 -12.46 12.02 -7.62
C SER A 289 -11.13 12.60 -7.13
N LEU A 290 -10.92 12.57 -5.82
CA LEU A 290 -9.76 13.13 -5.15
C LEU A 290 -8.79 12.04 -4.71
N ALA A 291 -7.49 12.34 -4.75
CA ALA A 291 -6.48 11.48 -4.17
C ALA A 291 -6.56 11.50 -2.63
N LYS A 292 -6.55 10.35 -1.97
CA LYS A 292 -6.31 10.32 -0.52
C LYS A 292 -4.84 10.67 -0.22
N PRO A 293 -4.51 11.08 1.02
CA PRO A 293 -3.12 11.32 1.43
C PRO A 293 -2.12 10.22 1.03
N ARG A 294 -2.50 8.95 1.19
CA ARG A 294 -1.73 7.79 0.72
C ARG A 294 -1.53 7.77 -0.81
N GLY A 295 -2.55 8.09 -1.58
CA GLY A 295 -2.46 8.19 -3.04
C GLY A 295 -1.53 9.31 -3.48
N MET A 296 -1.63 10.48 -2.85
CA MET A 296 -0.73 11.60 -3.09
C MET A 296 0.72 11.25 -2.77
N MET A 297 0.97 10.59 -1.65
CA MET A 297 2.28 10.07 -1.26
C MET A 297 2.89 9.15 -2.34
N ARG A 298 2.07 8.28 -2.94
CA ARG A 298 2.52 7.35 -4.01
C ARG A 298 2.94 8.10 -5.27
N LEU A 299 2.20 9.14 -5.67
CA LEU A 299 2.54 10.02 -6.79
C LEU A 299 3.83 10.81 -6.54
N ILE A 300 3.95 11.44 -5.37
CA ILE A 300 5.17 12.17 -4.94
C ILE A 300 6.37 11.22 -4.98
N LYS A 301 6.23 10.02 -4.39
CA LYS A 301 7.30 9.03 -4.35
C LYS A 301 7.78 8.64 -5.74
N ALA A 302 6.85 8.44 -6.68
CA ALA A 302 7.18 8.07 -8.05
C ALA A 302 8.04 9.15 -8.73
N VAL A 303 7.68 10.43 -8.59
CA VAL A 303 8.41 11.54 -9.21
C VAL A 303 9.73 11.83 -8.49
N VAL A 304 9.75 11.81 -7.15
CA VAL A 304 10.97 12.05 -6.36
C VAL A 304 12.04 10.98 -6.64
N GLU A 305 11.64 9.71 -6.70
CA GLU A 305 12.52 8.58 -7.06
C GLU A 305 12.82 8.53 -8.58
N GLY A 306 12.21 9.41 -9.38
CA GLY A 306 12.42 9.53 -10.82
C GLY A 306 11.87 8.36 -11.66
N LYS A 307 10.93 7.61 -11.10
CA LYS A 307 10.16 6.54 -11.77
C LYS A 307 9.05 7.07 -12.66
N ALA A 308 8.68 8.33 -12.44
CA ALA A 308 7.84 9.14 -13.30
C ALA A 308 8.44 10.55 -13.36
N LEU A 309 8.03 11.33 -14.36
CA LEU A 309 8.41 12.73 -14.52
C LEU A 309 7.37 13.69 -13.95
N SER A 310 6.10 13.28 -13.90
CA SER A 310 5.00 14.14 -13.45
C SER A 310 3.73 13.36 -13.11
N PHE A 311 2.78 14.05 -12.47
CA PHE A 311 1.41 13.57 -12.26
C PHE A 311 0.41 14.74 -12.29
N ASP A 312 -0.87 14.42 -12.42
CA ASP A 312 -1.98 15.36 -12.33
C ASP A 312 -2.38 15.58 -10.85
N TYR A 313 -2.59 16.83 -10.46
CA TYR A 313 -3.02 17.23 -9.12
C TYR A 313 -4.21 18.20 -9.20
N ILE A 314 -5.32 17.80 -8.58
CA ILE A 314 -6.51 18.64 -8.47
C ILE A 314 -6.33 19.55 -7.26
N GLN A 315 -6.50 20.87 -7.40
CA GLN A 315 -6.24 21.81 -6.31
C GLN A 315 -7.10 21.53 -5.08
N LEU A 316 -8.29 20.97 -5.24
CA LEU A 316 -9.16 20.54 -4.13
C LEU A 316 -8.47 19.53 -3.19
N ASN A 317 -7.47 18.79 -3.68
CA ASN A 317 -6.66 17.92 -2.83
C ASN A 317 -5.84 18.67 -1.78
N SER A 318 -5.67 19.99 -1.89
CA SER A 318 -4.91 20.79 -0.93
C SER A 318 -5.58 20.88 0.45
N LEU A 319 -6.88 20.57 0.52
CA LEU A 319 -7.64 20.50 1.76
C LEU A 319 -7.27 19.28 2.62
N PHE A 320 -6.59 18.30 2.04
CA PHE A 320 -6.14 17.09 2.72
C PHE A 320 -4.65 17.19 2.97
N ASP A 321 -4.25 17.35 4.24
CA ASP A 321 -2.84 17.31 4.59
C ASP A 321 -2.27 15.90 4.36
N LEU A 322 -1.07 15.82 3.80
CA LEU A 322 -0.31 14.58 3.71
C LEU A 322 0.00 13.97 5.09
N GLY A 323 0.06 14.79 6.14
CA GLY A 323 0.25 14.39 7.52
C GLY A 323 1.41 13.42 7.69
N THR A 324 1.14 12.27 8.27
CA THR A 324 2.12 11.20 8.53
C THR A 324 2.76 10.61 7.28
N HIS A 325 2.18 10.77 6.09
CA HIS A 325 2.77 10.23 4.86
C HIS A 325 4.06 10.95 4.44
N SER A 326 4.22 12.21 4.81
CA SER A 326 5.49 12.94 4.64
C SER A 326 6.60 12.34 5.51
N LEU A 327 6.27 12.00 6.77
CA LEU A 327 7.14 11.32 7.73
C LEU A 327 7.54 9.92 7.22
N PHE A 328 6.57 9.17 6.69
CA PHE A 328 6.80 7.85 6.11
C PHE A 328 7.79 7.88 4.94
N LEU A 329 7.64 8.83 4.00
CA LEU A 329 8.58 8.99 2.89
C LEU A 329 9.98 9.37 3.39
N ALA A 330 10.08 10.30 4.34
CA ALA A 330 11.36 10.68 4.93
C ALA A 330 12.05 9.49 5.61
N LYS A 331 11.32 8.71 6.42
CA LYS A 331 11.80 7.46 7.03
C LYS A 331 12.31 6.50 5.97
N ARG A 332 11.51 6.22 4.94
CA ARG A 332 11.86 5.28 3.86
C ARG A 332 13.11 5.71 3.10
N TRP A 333 13.32 7.01 2.94
CA TRP A 333 14.47 7.53 2.21
C TRP A 333 15.69 7.77 3.09
N SER A 334 15.55 7.84 4.41
CA SER A 334 16.64 8.13 5.35
C SER A 334 17.83 7.16 5.25
N LYS A 335 17.59 5.93 4.81
CA LYS A 335 18.59 4.88 4.60
C LYS A 335 19.20 4.88 3.19
N LYS A 336 18.78 5.78 2.30
CA LYS A 336 19.26 5.85 0.90
C LYS A 336 20.33 6.93 0.73
N ASP A 337 21.33 6.66 -0.11
CA ASP A 337 22.42 7.61 -0.42
C ASP A 337 21.91 8.97 -0.93
N ARG A 338 20.81 8.96 -1.68
CA ARG A 338 20.18 10.16 -2.25
C ARG A 338 19.21 10.87 -1.30
N PHE A 339 19.22 10.55 -0.01
CA PHE A 339 18.29 11.11 0.98
C PHE A 339 18.19 12.65 0.94
N PRO A 340 19.31 13.42 0.93
CA PRO A 340 19.23 14.88 0.86
C PRO A 340 18.54 15.39 -0.40
N GLU A 341 18.76 14.74 -1.53
CA GLU A 341 18.12 15.10 -2.80
C GLU A 341 16.62 14.77 -2.75
N TYR A 342 16.23 13.62 -2.21
CA TYR A 342 14.82 13.23 -2.10
C TYR A 342 14.01 14.17 -1.21
N LEU A 343 14.56 14.63 -0.09
CA LEU A 343 13.87 15.62 0.77
C LEU A 343 13.66 16.95 0.03
N GLN A 344 14.67 17.44 -0.71
CA GLN A 344 14.56 18.69 -1.46
C GLN A 344 13.56 18.60 -2.62
N ARG A 345 13.60 17.48 -3.37
CA ARG A 345 12.62 17.19 -4.42
C ARG A 345 11.21 17.11 -3.84
N MET A 346 11.03 16.38 -2.74
CA MET A 346 9.72 16.28 -2.08
C MET A 346 9.20 17.66 -1.71
N PHE A 347 9.99 18.48 -1.00
CA PHE A 347 9.59 19.83 -0.62
C PHE A 347 9.22 20.71 -1.82
N TYR A 348 9.95 20.60 -2.92
CA TYR A 348 9.63 21.31 -4.16
C TYR A 348 8.26 20.92 -4.73
N LEU A 349 7.91 19.62 -4.72
CA LEU A 349 6.60 19.15 -5.14
C LEU A 349 5.51 19.58 -4.15
N LEU A 350 5.76 19.49 -2.84
CA LEU A 350 4.80 19.90 -1.80
C LEU A 350 4.43 21.38 -1.92
N LYS A 351 5.37 22.24 -2.29
CA LYS A 351 5.10 23.66 -2.57
C LYS A 351 4.15 23.86 -3.75
N GLN A 352 4.34 23.13 -4.85
CA GLN A 352 3.43 23.19 -6.00
C GLN A 352 2.03 22.66 -5.65
N MET A 353 1.96 21.69 -4.73
CA MET A 353 0.70 21.09 -4.28
C MET A 353 0.01 21.90 -3.17
N HIS A 354 0.56 23.04 -2.73
CA HIS A 354 0.07 23.80 -1.58
C HIS A 354 -0.02 22.97 -0.28
N GLN A 355 0.90 22.03 -0.10
CA GLN A 355 1.00 21.14 1.07
C GLN A 355 2.02 21.64 2.12
N THR A 356 2.60 22.81 1.90
CA THR A 356 3.48 23.49 2.86
C THR A 356 2.76 24.67 3.49
N LYS A 357 2.91 24.87 4.81
CA LYS A 357 2.32 26.02 5.52
C LYS A 357 3.20 27.27 5.36
N ASP A 358 2.59 28.44 5.56
CA ASP A 358 3.32 29.71 5.58
C ASP A 358 4.44 29.70 6.63
N GLY A 359 5.64 30.12 6.23
CA GLY A 359 6.83 30.11 7.08
C GLY A 359 7.69 28.84 6.98
N GLU A 360 7.23 27.78 6.30
CA GLU A 360 8.06 26.59 6.04
C GLU A 360 9.09 26.86 4.92
N ASN A 361 10.37 26.79 5.28
CA ASN A 361 11.47 27.13 4.37
C ASN A 361 12.08 25.92 3.68
N ASP A 362 11.98 24.75 4.31
CA ASP A 362 12.45 23.48 3.79
C ASP A 362 11.70 22.28 4.39
N MET A 363 12.10 21.07 3.96
CA MET A 363 11.42 19.84 4.34
C MET A 363 11.48 19.55 5.84
N PHE A 364 12.50 19.98 6.57
CA PHE A 364 12.55 19.72 8.01
C PHE A 364 11.51 20.54 8.77
N ASP A 365 11.18 21.75 8.33
CA ASP A 365 10.09 22.53 8.92
C ASP A 365 8.75 21.79 8.76
N THR A 366 8.49 21.28 7.54
CA THR A 366 7.31 20.47 7.24
C THR A 366 7.27 19.16 8.05
N LEU A 367 8.40 18.45 8.19
CA LEU A 367 8.49 17.23 8.99
C LEU A 367 8.29 17.50 10.49
N GLU A 368 8.85 18.60 11.01
CA GLU A 368 8.70 19.01 12.41
C GLU A 368 7.25 19.33 12.75
N ARG A 369 6.56 20.05 11.86
CA ARG A 369 5.13 20.29 11.99
C ARG A 369 4.36 18.97 11.98
N ALA A 370 4.55 18.14 10.95
CA ALA A 370 3.84 16.88 10.81
C ALA A 370 4.03 15.97 12.04
N HIS A 371 5.25 15.79 12.56
CA HIS A 371 5.45 14.96 13.75
C HIS A 371 4.95 15.62 15.04
N SER A 372 4.83 16.94 15.09
CA SER A 372 4.20 17.61 16.24
C SER A 372 2.68 17.38 16.26
N GLU A 373 2.05 17.37 15.08
CA GLU A 373 0.63 17.04 14.90
C GLU A 373 0.35 15.53 15.07
N TYR A 374 1.31 14.67 14.68
CA TYR A 374 1.19 13.21 14.74
C TYR A 374 2.34 12.56 15.55
N PRO A 375 2.43 12.81 16.88
CA PRO A 375 3.56 12.36 17.70
C PRO A 375 3.61 10.85 17.93
N PHE A 376 2.55 10.11 17.56
CA PHE A 376 2.48 8.66 17.61
C PHE A 376 3.26 7.97 16.50
N PHE A 377 3.59 8.69 15.42
CA PHE A 377 4.44 8.14 14.37
C PHE A 377 5.79 7.76 14.97
N ASP A 378 6.20 6.51 14.78
CA ASP A 378 7.44 6.00 15.32
C ASP A 378 8.45 5.71 14.19
N PHE A 379 9.53 6.47 14.16
CA PHE A 379 10.59 6.28 13.17
C PHE A 379 11.39 4.99 13.38
N ASP A 380 11.34 4.39 14.56
CA ASP A 380 12.06 3.14 14.88
C ASP A 380 11.18 1.90 14.69
N SER A 381 9.87 2.08 14.50
CA SER A 381 8.94 0.96 14.28
C SER A 381 9.24 0.21 12.98
N GLU A 382 9.51 -1.09 13.06
CA GLU A 382 9.69 -1.95 11.90
C GLU A 382 8.85 -3.22 12.06
N VAL A 383 8.17 -3.66 10.99
CA VAL A 383 7.60 -5.01 10.94
C VAL A 383 8.73 -5.92 10.48
N ARG A 384 9.30 -6.68 11.42
CA ARG A 384 10.39 -7.62 11.18
C ARG A 384 9.93 -9.07 11.24
N PHE A 385 8.82 -9.35 11.92
CA PHE A 385 8.37 -10.71 12.19
C PHE A 385 6.94 -11.02 11.70
N PRO A 386 6.63 -12.28 11.33
CA PRO A 386 5.27 -12.68 10.91
C PRO A 386 4.17 -12.28 11.90
N ILE A 387 4.45 -12.30 13.20
CA ILE A 387 3.51 -11.87 14.25
C ILE A 387 3.16 -10.38 14.16
N GLU A 388 4.11 -9.53 13.79
CA GLU A 388 3.90 -8.09 13.62
C GLU A 388 3.08 -7.80 12.37
N VAL A 389 3.28 -8.58 11.29
CA VAL A 389 2.42 -8.53 10.09
C VAL A 389 0.96 -8.82 10.46
N VAL A 390 0.71 -9.84 11.26
CA VAL A 390 -0.64 -10.21 11.72
C VAL A 390 -1.28 -9.09 12.54
N ARG A 391 -0.54 -8.52 13.50
CA ARG A 391 -1.01 -7.39 14.33
C ARG A 391 -1.35 -6.17 13.49
N TRP A 392 -0.50 -5.85 12.52
CA TRP A 392 -0.74 -4.77 11.57
C TRP A 392 -1.99 -5.04 10.70
N LYS A 393 -2.11 -6.23 10.12
CA LYS A 393 -3.28 -6.61 9.31
C LYS A 393 -4.58 -6.60 10.10
N ALA A 394 -4.55 -6.92 11.39
CA ALA A 394 -5.74 -6.82 12.22
C ALA A 394 -6.25 -5.39 12.34
N ARG A 395 -5.37 -4.40 12.57
CA ARG A 395 -5.76 -2.97 12.55
C ARG A 395 -6.38 -2.59 11.20
N LYS A 396 -5.78 -3.04 10.10
CA LYS A 396 -6.28 -2.82 8.74
C LYS A 396 -7.63 -3.48 8.46
N LEU A 397 -7.84 -4.70 8.94
CA LEU A 397 -9.11 -5.42 8.81
C LEU A 397 -10.24 -4.63 9.49
N ILE A 398 -10.01 -4.09 10.69
CA ILE A 398 -11.01 -3.31 11.41
C ILE A 398 -11.40 -2.03 10.64
N LYS A 399 -10.43 -1.36 10.03
CA LYS A 399 -10.67 -0.20 9.15
C LYS A 399 -11.42 -0.59 7.86
N GLN A 400 -11.14 -1.76 7.30
CA GLN A 400 -11.90 -2.28 6.17
C GLN A 400 -13.36 -2.50 6.55
N ILE A 401 -13.64 -3.16 7.69
CA ILE A 401 -15.00 -3.42 8.18
C ILE A 401 -15.78 -2.10 8.36
N ASP A 402 -15.18 -1.09 8.99
CA ASP A 402 -15.81 0.24 9.15
C ASP A 402 -16.15 0.90 7.80
N ARG A 403 -15.23 0.82 6.84
CA ARG A 403 -15.41 1.40 5.50
C ARG A 403 -16.51 0.68 4.72
N GLU A 404 -16.50 -0.64 4.70
CA GLU A 404 -17.49 -1.45 3.99
C GLU A 404 -18.88 -1.31 4.59
N MET A 405 -18.98 -1.19 5.93
CA MET A 405 -20.23 -0.82 6.59
C MET A 405 -20.72 0.56 6.10
N GLY A 406 -19.82 1.56 6.08
CA GLY A 406 -20.15 2.90 5.57
C GLY A 406 -20.71 2.87 4.15
N TRP A 407 -20.16 2.03 3.27
CA TRP A 407 -20.64 1.87 1.89
C TRP A 407 -21.95 1.10 1.81
N GLN A 408 -22.06 -0.02 2.51
CA GLN A 408 -23.26 -0.88 2.53
C GLN A 408 -24.51 -0.07 2.90
N PHE A 409 -24.38 0.83 3.87
CA PHE A 409 -25.49 1.62 4.40
C PHE A 409 -25.49 3.08 3.92
N SER A 410 -24.64 3.42 2.93
CA SER A 410 -24.53 4.77 2.35
C SER A 410 -24.41 5.88 3.41
N ILE A 411 -23.60 5.64 4.45
CA ILE A 411 -23.40 6.61 5.54
C ILE A 411 -22.61 7.80 4.98
N PRO A 412 -23.19 9.01 4.93
CA PRO A 412 -22.56 10.16 4.28
C PRO A 412 -21.34 10.62 5.08
N THR A 413 -20.34 11.14 4.35
CA THR A 413 -19.19 11.80 4.95
C THR A 413 -19.58 13.20 5.42
N ASP A 414 -19.26 13.57 6.66
CA ASP A 414 -19.52 14.91 7.22
C ASP A 414 -18.57 16.01 6.68
N MET A 415 -17.81 15.71 5.63
CA MET A 415 -16.82 16.63 5.11
C MET A 415 -17.47 17.68 4.21
N GLU A 416 -17.65 18.87 4.76
CA GLU A 416 -17.96 20.05 3.97
C GLU A 416 -16.67 20.57 3.32
N ILE A 417 -16.68 20.63 2.00
CA ILE A 417 -15.57 21.18 1.21
C ILE A 417 -16.00 22.53 0.65
N GLU A 418 -15.25 23.58 1.02
CA GLU A 418 -15.36 24.89 0.39
C GLU A 418 -14.83 24.83 -1.05
N ARG A 419 -15.67 25.26 -2.00
CA ARG A 419 -15.35 25.22 -3.43
C ARG A 419 -14.85 26.58 -3.92
N VAL A 420 -13.80 26.58 -4.72
CA VAL A 420 -13.28 27.78 -5.39
C VAL A 420 -13.25 27.59 -6.91
N PRO A 421 -13.48 28.63 -7.73
CA PRO A 421 -13.46 28.49 -9.18
C PRO A 421 -12.16 27.87 -9.70
N GLY A 422 -12.27 26.75 -10.43
CA GLY A 422 -11.14 26.03 -11.01
C GLY A 422 -10.51 24.97 -10.10
N ASP A 423 -11.03 24.74 -8.90
CA ASP A 423 -10.49 23.76 -7.94
C ASP A 423 -10.49 22.31 -8.42
N SER A 424 -11.33 21.97 -9.39
CA SER A 424 -11.45 20.66 -10.03
C SER A 424 -10.58 20.50 -11.28
N ILE A 425 -9.91 21.57 -11.73
CA ILE A 425 -9.05 21.51 -12.92
C ILE A 425 -7.70 20.89 -12.53
N PRO A 426 -7.31 19.76 -13.15
CA PRO A 426 -6.01 19.16 -12.86
C PRO A 426 -4.86 20.06 -13.31
N THR A 427 -3.89 20.24 -12.42
CA THR A 427 -2.61 20.90 -12.68
C THR A 427 -1.50 19.86 -12.76
N ARG A 428 -0.53 20.05 -13.64
CA ARG A 428 0.59 19.13 -13.77
C ARG A 428 1.66 19.47 -12.73
N ILE A 429 1.99 18.52 -11.88
CA ILE A 429 3.06 18.61 -10.89
C ILE A 429 4.29 17.85 -11.40
N SER A 430 5.46 18.49 -11.36
CA SER A 430 6.71 17.90 -11.86
C SER A 430 7.95 18.48 -11.16
N LEU A 431 9.13 17.93 -11.44
CA LEU A 431 10.42 18.50 -11.04
C LEU A 431 11.00 19.46 -12.09
N GLU A 432 10.18 19.93 -13.04
CA GLU A 432 10.62 20.92 -14.02
C GLU A 432 11.02 22.22 -13.32
N GLY A 433 12.22 22.73 -13.61
CA GLY A 433 12.77 23.92 -12.93
C GLY A 433 13.36 23.65 -11.53
N PHE A 434 13.33 22.41 -11.03
CA PHE A 434 14.01 22.07 -9.78
C PHE A 434 15.53 22.15 -9.92
N VAL A 435 16.18 22.80 -8.96
CA VAL A 435 17.64 22.88 -8.85
C VAL A 435 18.06 22.37 -7.47
N LEU A 436 18.91 21.35 -7.44
CA LEU A 436 19.43 20.77 -6.21
C LEU A 436 20.35 21.76 -5.50
N LYS A 437 20.07 22.05 -4.22
CA LYS A 437 20.98 22.81 -3.35
C LYS A 437 22.04 21.84 -2.79
N THR A 438 23.32 22.21 -2.89
CA THR A 438 24.49 21.35 -2.61
C THR A 438 24.80 21.11 -1.12
N ASP A 439 23.98 21.60 -0.19
CA ASP A 439 24.27 21.52 1.26
C ASP A 439 23.87 20.16 1.88
N GLN A 440 24.54 19.08 1.45
CA GLN A 440 24.26 17.71 1.91
C GLN A 440 24.69 17.46 3.38
N LEU A 441 25.79 18.07 3.83
CA LEU A 441 26.30 17.89 5.21
C LEU A 441 25.34 18.44 6.26
N ASN A 442 24.62 19.53 5.95
CA ASN A 442 23.63 20.11 6.86
C ASN A 442 22.37 19.22 7.00
N VAL A 443 22.00 18.47 5.95
CA VAL A 443 20.84 17.56 6.01
C VAL A 443 21.06 16.44 7.03
N GLY A 444 22.25 15.81 7.04
CA GLY A 444 22.54 14.73 8.00
C GLY A 444 22.47 15.20 9.46
N ARG A 445 23.01 16.39 9.76
CA ARG A 445 22.92 16.99 11.10
C ARG A 445 21.46 17.27 11.50
N ARG A 446 20.69 17.91 10.62
CA ARG A 446 19.29 18.26 10.90
C ARG A 446 18.39 17.03 11.04
N TRP A 447 18.67 15.96 10.29
CA TRP A 447 17.98 14.68 10.47
C TRP A 447 18.21 14.11 11.86
N ASN A 448 19.46 14.09 12.34
CA ASN A 448 19.76 13.61 13.68
C ASN A 448 19.10 14.46 14.79
N GLU A 449 19.03 15.79 14.61
CA GLU A 449 18.32 16.68 15.52
C GLU A 449 16.80 16.43 15.51
N PHE A 450 16.22 16.29 14.32
CA PHE A 450 14.81 15.95 14.13
C PHE A 450 14.46 14.62 14.80
N MET A 451 15.25 13.57 14.57
CA MET A 451 15.02 12.24 15.15
C MET A 451 14.99 12.27 16.68
N LYS A 452 15.95 12.94 17.33
CA LYS A 452 15.97 13.09 18.80
C LYS A 452 14.71 13.78 19.33
N ARG A 453 14.22 14.82 18.64
CA ARG A 453 12.97 15.51 19.03
C ARG A 453 11.75 14.62 18.82
N SER A 454 11.73 13.86 17.73
CA SER A 454 10.66 12.91 17.42
C SER A 454 10.59 11.77 18.43
N GLU A 455 11.71 11.18 18.83
CA GLU A 455 11.78 10.19 19.93
C GLU A 455 11.21 10.74 21.25
N GLN A 456 11.54 11.99 21.59
CA GLN A 456 11.03 12.62 22.81
C GLN A 456 9.51 12.83 22.75
N ARG A 457 8.98 13.28 21.60
CA ARG A 457 7.53 13.42 21.38
C ARG A 457 6.83 12.07 21.46
N ASN A 458 7.40 11.05 20.83
CA ASN A 458 6.83 9.70 20.82
C ASN A 458 6.77 9.10 22.23
N LYS A 459 7.85 9.19 23.02
CA LYS A 459 7.85 8.77 24.44
C LYS A 459 6.78 9.48 25.27
N THR A 460 6.57 10.77 25.01
CA THR A 460 5.54 11.58 25.70
C THR A 460 4.14 11.12 25.33
N TYR A 461 3.91 10.79 24.05
CA TYR A 461 2.63 10.26 23.57
C TYR A 461 2.35 8.84 24.09
N GLN A 462 3.34 7.94 24.04
CA GLN A 462 3.19 6.56 24.53
C GLN A 462 2.90 6.47 26.03
N ALA A 463 3.26 7.48 26.81
CA ALA A 463 2.91 7.58 28.22
C ALA A 463 1.43 7.92 28.49
N GLN A 464 0.65 8.25 27.46
CA GLN A 464 -0.77 8.54 27.57
C GLN A 464 -1.60 7.24 27.63
N ASP A 465 -2.57 7.18 28.55
CA ASP A 465 -3.49 6.05 28.68
C ASP A 465 -4.66 6.17 27.69
N LEU A 466 -4.39 5.85 26.43
CA LEU A 466 -5.40 5.89 25.36
C LEU A 466 -6.15 4.55 25.24
N SER A 467 -7.47 4.65 25.11
CA SER A 467 -8.35 3.50 24.86
C SER A 467 -8.05 2.84 23.50
N PRO A 468 -8.44 1.56 23.30
CA PRO A 468 -8.29 0.89 22.00
C PRO A 468 -8.96 1.62 20.84
N TYR A 469 -10.15 2.19 21.10
CA TYR A 469 -10.87 3.01 20.12
C TYR A 469 -10.04 4.25 19.74
N GLU A 470 -9.55 4.99 20.73
CA GLU A 470 -8.76 6.21 20.48
C GLU A 470 -7.48 5.90 19.72
N LYS A 471 -6.85 4.75 20.01
CA LYS A 471 -5.65 4.27 19.32
C LYS A 471 -5.89 3.91 17.85
N ILE A 472 -7.12 3.60 17.43
CA ILE A 472 -7.40 3.15 16.05
C ILE A 472 -8.10 4.26 15.25
N PHE A 473 -9.04 4.97 15.89
CA PHE A 473 -9.95 5.90 15.23
C PHE A 473 -9.70 7.38 15.57
N ASN A 474 -9.04 7.72 16.70
CA ASN A 474 -8.77 9.12 17.09
C ASN A 474 -7.31 9.59 16.92
N GLN A 475 -6.44 8.78 16.31
CA GLN A 475 -5.03 9.16 16.06
C GLN A 475 -4.88 10.16 14.89
N GLY A 476 -5.52 11.32 15.01
CA GLY A 476 -5.51 12.39 14.02
C GLY A 476 -6.80 13.18 14.00
N SER A 477 -7.10 13.88 15.10
CA SER A 477 -8.19 14.86 15.16
C SER A 477 -7.89 16.05 14.24
N SER A 478 -8.27 15.90 12.97
CA SER A 478 -8.69 17.00 12.11
C SER A 478 -9.97 16.54 11.41
N ASP A 479 -11.11 16.79 12.05
CA ASP A 479 -12.50 16.87 11.54
C ASP A 479 -12.79 16.32 10.13
N THR A 480 -12.43 15.05 9.88
CA THR A 480 -12.66 14.36 8.59
C THR A 480 -13.19 12.94 8.80
N ASP A 481 -13.96 12.76 9.89
CA ASP A 481 -14.47 11.48 10.44
C ASP A 481 -15.35 10.64 9.49
N GLY A 482 -15.61 11.11 8.27
CA GLY A 482 -16.30 10.34 7.23
C GLY A 482 -15.42 9.32 6.51
N LEU A 483 -14.11 9.56 6.41
CA LEU A 483 -13.21 8.78 5.56
C LEU A 483 -11.94 8.47 6.34
N GLY A 484 -11.96 7.37 7.11
CA GLY A 484 -10.80 6.86 7.86
C GLY A 484 -9.51 7.12 7.08
N VAL A 485 -8.76 8.13 7.53
CA VAL A 485 -7.44 8.43 7.01
C VAL A 485 -6.57 7.28 7.51
N ASP A 486 -5.97 6.54 6.57
CA ASP A 486 -5.22 5.33 6.83
C ASP A 486 -3.87 5.64 7.50
N ASN A 487 -3.91 6.13 8.74
CA ASN A 487 -2.74 6.40 9.59
C ASN A 487 -2.05 5.12 10.11
N ASP A 488 -2.32 3.95 9.52
CA ASP A 488 -1.68 2.66 9.86
C ASP A 488 -0.67 2.19 8.81
N ASP A 489 -0.43 2.98 7.75
CA ASP A 489 0.66 2.70 6.79
C ASP A 489 2.04 3.07 7.34
N LEU A 490 2.15 3.37 8.65
CA LEU A 490 3.32 3.98 9.28
C LEU A 490 4.43 3.00 9.63
N VAL A 491 4.18 1.71 9.44
CA VAL A 491 5.23 0.72 9.61
C VAL A 491 5.96 0.54 8.29
N SER A 492 7.24 0.89 8.27
CA SER A 492 8.10 0.48 7.17
C SER A 492 8.30 -1.03 7.27
N PHE A 493 8.06 -1.74 6.17
CA PHE A 493 8.73 -3.02 5.95
C PHE A 493 10.22 -2.72 5.95
N GLY A 494 10.93 -3.23 6.97
CA GLY A 494 12.37 -3.18 7.02
C GLY A 494 12.88 -4.18 6.00
N ASN A 495 13.28 -3.71 4.82
CA ASN A 495 14.24 -4.44 4.01
C ASN A 495 15.61 -3.93 4.43
N ASP A 496 16.11 -4.45 5.54
CA ASP A 496 17.52 -4.34 5.91
C ASP A 496 18.02 -5.71 6.37
N ASP A 497 19.13 -6.11 5.75
CA ASP A 497 20.00 -7.25 6.03
C ASP A 497 19.43 -8.67 5.79
N LEU A 498 19.44 -9.08 4.51
CA LEU A 498 20.09 -10.33 4.05
C LEU A 498 20.43 -10.33 2.55
#